data_AF-A0A1I7V268-F1
#
_entry.id   AF-A0A1I7V268-F1
#
_cell.length_a   1.000
_cell.length_b   1.000
_cell.length_c   1.000
_cell.angle_alpha   90.00
_cell.angle_beta   90.00
_cell.angle_gamma   90.00
#
_symmetry.space_group_name_H-M   'P 1'
#
loop_
_entity.id
_entity.type
_entity.pdbx_description
1 polymer ?
#
loop_
_entity_poly.entity_id
_entity_poly.type
_entity_poly.pdbx_seq_one_letter_code
_entity_poly.pdbx_strand_id
1 'polypeptide(L)'
;MSMHSKNTLQMQKKFLQAVYVQSGVLLLSLQVPVSYFVFAIYSDTYIQTANNLSFVFMSLHGIACTVVMILVHKPYRKFCFSWFGAK
;
A
#
# COMPACT_ATOMS: atom_id res chain seq x y z
N MET A 1 -24.27 17.70 -17.19
CA MET A 1 -25.13 17.44 -16.01
C MET A 1 -24.34 16.59 -15.01
N SER A 2 -23.78 17.20 -13.97
CA SER A 2 -23.16 16.45 -12.87
C SER A 2 -24.24 16.22 -11.81
N MET A 3 -24.77 15.00 -11.70
CA MET A 3 -25.79 14.62 -10.71
C MET A 3 -25.30 14.63 -9.25
N HIS A 4 -24.02 14.96 -9.00
CA HIS A 4 -23.45 14.98 -7.66
C HIS A 4 -23.36 16.39 -7.10
N SER A 5 -23.79 16.54 -5.83
CA SER A 5 -23.53 17.74 -5.02
C SER A 5 -22.03 18.04 -5.01
N LYS A 6 -21.67 19.33 -5.01
CA LYS A 6 -20.28 19.81 -4.95
C LYS A 6 -19.50 19.13 -3.80
N ASN A 7 -20.16 18.86 -2.68
CA ASN A 7 -19.56 18.19 -1.53
C ASN A 7 -19.20 16.73 -1.81
N THR A 8 -20.08 15.96 -2.45
CA THR A 8 -19.82 14.56 -2.83
C THR A 8 -18.66 14.46 -3.81
N LEU A 9 -18.60 15.38 -4.78
CA LEU A 9 -17.50 15.43 -5.75
C LEU A 9 -16.15 15.71 -5.05
N GLN A 10 -16.11 16.62 -4.07
CA GLN A 10 -14.90 16.89 -3.30
C GLN A 10 -14.47 15.66 -2.46
N MET A 11 -15.42 14.94 -1.87
CA MET A 11 -15.11 13.70 -1.14
C MET A 11 -14.53 12.62 -2.06
N GLN A 12 -15.14 12.40 -3.24
CA GLN A 12 -14.64 11.45 -4.23
C GLN A 12 -13.23 11.81 -4.72
N LYS A 13 -12.95 13.08 -4.99
CA LYS A 13 -11.60 13.54 -5.36
C LYS A 13 -10.55 13.23 -4.29
N LYS A 14 -10.87 13.49 -3.01
CA LYS A 14 -9.96 13.18 -1.90
C LYS A 14 -9.75 11.68 -1.72
N PHE A 15 -10.82 10.89 -1.87
CA PHE A 15 -10.72 9.44 -1.85
C PHE A 15 -9.84 8.92 -2.98
N LEU A 16 -10.04 9.41 -4.21
CA LEU A 16 -9.23 9.02 -5.37
C LEU A 16 -7.75 9.38 -5.18
N GLN A 17 -7.45 10.56 -4.64
CA GLN A 17 -6.09 10.96 -4.31
C GLN A 17 -5.45 10.01 -3.27
N ALA A 18 -6.19 9.64 -2.23
CA ALA A 18 -5.74 8.67 -1.24
C ALA A 18 -5.46 7.29 -1.86
N VAL A 19 -6.32 6.84 -2.79
CA VAL A 19 -6.12 5.59 -3.54
C VAL A 19 -4.84 5.68 -4.39
N TYR A 20 -4.58 6.78 -5.08
CA TYR A 20 -3.33 6.92 -5.86
C TYR A 20 -2.08 6.86 -4.99
N VAL A 21 -2.08 7.53 -3.84
CA VAL A 21 -0.96 7.48 -2.88
C VAL A 21 -0.76 6.06 -2.37
N GLN A 22 -1.84 5.40 -1.94
CA GLN A 22 -1.80 4.02 -1.46
C GLN A 22 -1.27 3.09 -2.57
N SER A 23 -1.85 3.10 -3.76
CA SER A 23 -1.40 2.28 -4.89
C SER A 23 0.07 2.52 -5.25
N GLY A 24 0.54 3.76 -5.24
CA GLY A 24 1.95 4.08 -5.53
C GLY A 24 2.91 3.46 -4.53
N VAL A 25 2.65 3.60 -3.22
CA VAL A 25 3.47 2.99 -2.16
C VAL A 25 3.50 1.46 -2.31
N LEU A 26 2.37 0.87 -2.69
CA LEU A 26 2.27 -0.58 -2.83
C LEU A 26 3.00 -1.12 -4.04
N LEU A 27 2.87 -0.48 -5.19
CA LEU A 27 3.60 -0.86 -6.40
C LEU A 27 5.12 -0.79 -6.18
N LEU A 28 5.61 0.26 -5.52
CA LEU A 28 7.03 0.41 -5.22
C LEU A 28 7.55 -0.70 -4.29
N SER A 29 6.78 -1.10 -3.29
CA SER A 29 7.20 -2.15 -2.34
C SER A 29 7.29 -3.54 -2.96
N LEU A 30 6.52 -3.85 -4.01
CA LEU A 30 6.65 -5.10 -4.78
C LEU A 30 7.75 -5.03 -5.84
N GLN A 31 8.04 -3.83 -6.36
CA GLN A 31 9.03 -3.66 -7.42
C GLN A 31 10.43 -4.13 -7.02
N VAL A 32 10.80 -3.95 -5.73
CA VAL A 32 12.11 -4.35 -5.20
C VAL A 32 12.33 -5.87 -5.24
N PRO A 33 11.50 -6.72 -4.59
CA PRO A 33 11.69 -8.17 -4.65
C PRO A 33 11.50 -8.73 -6.07
N VAL A 34 10.59 -8.17 -6.88
CA VAL A 34 10.39 -8.61 -8.27
C VAL A 34 11.62 -8.32 -9.13
N SER A 35 12.20 -7.12 -9.05
CA SER A 35 13.41 -6.78 -9.81
C SER A 35 14.60 -7.64 -9.40
N TYR A 36 14.74 -7.95 -8.11
CA TYR A 36 15.73 -8.90 -7.63
C TYR A 36 15.56 -10.29 -8.26
N PHE A 37 14.34 -10.84 -8.28
CA PHE A 37 14.11 -12.15 -8.87
C PHE A 37 14.37 -12.17 -10.39
N VAL A 38 13.97 -11.12 -11.11
CA VAL A 38 14.27 -10.99 -12.55
C VAL A 38 15.79 -10.99 -12.79
N PHE A 39 16.54 -10.24 -11.98
CA PHE A 39 18.00 -10.23 -12.06
C PHE A 39 18.62 -11.59 -11.74
N ALA A 40 18.16 -12.25 -10.66
CA ALA A 40 18.65 -13.55 -10.24
C ALA A 40 18.43 -14.63 -11.31
N ILE A 41 17.25 -14.63 -11.96
CA ILE A 41 16.94 -15.54 -13.07
C ILE A 41 17.82 -15.26 -14.28
N TYR A 42 17.99 -13.98 -14.66
CA TYR A 42 18.81 -13.61 -15.82
C TYR A 42 20.30 -13.94 -15.62
N SER A 43 20.80 -13.78 -14.39
CA SER A 43 22.21 -14.02 -14.04
C SER A 43 22.49 -15.44 -13.55
N ASP A 44 21.48 -16.32 -13.52
CA ASP A 44 21.52 -17.67 -12.95
C ASP A 44 22.15 -17.73 -11.54
N THR A 45 21.99 -16.64 -10.78
CA THR A 45 22.63 -16.45 -9.47
C THR A 45 21.57 -16.46 -8.36
N TYR A 46 21.50 -17.56 -7.63
CA TYR A 46 20.50 -17.77 -6.57
C TYR A 46 21.13 -17.70 -5.18
N ILE A 47 21.11 -16.51 -4.59
CA ILE A 47 21.63 -16.30 -3.22
C ILE A 47 20.51 -16.63 -2.23
N GLN A 48 20.65 -17.74 -1.49
CA GLN A 48 19.62 -18.24 -0.57
C GLN A 48 19.15 -17.19 0.45
N THR A 49 20.09 -16.44 1.05
CA THR A 49 19.77 -15.38 2.01
C THR A 49 18.90 -14.29 1.38
N ALA A 50 19.24 -13.85 0.17
CA ALA A 50 18.51 -12.80 -0.54
C ALA A 50 17.15 -13.31 -1.05
N ASN A 51 17.05 -14.55 -1.51
CA ASN A 51 15.77 -15.20 -1.84
C ASN A 51 14.83 -15.24 -0.63
N ASN A 52 15.31 -15.73 0.51
CA ASN A 52 14.51 -15.82 1.74
C ASN A 52 14.06 -14.43 2.21
N LEU A 53 14.94 -13.43 2.14
CA LEU A 53 14.61 -12.06 2.50
C LEU A 53 13.55 -11.47 1.56
N SER A 54 13.66 -11.71 0.25
CA SER A 54 12.67 -11.32 -0.75
C SER A 54 11.29 -11.93 -0.47
N PHE A 55 11.24 -13.19 -0.04
CA PHE A 55 9.98 -13.83 0.39
C PHE A 55 9.39 -13.15 1.63
N VAL A 56 10.21 -12.85 2.64
CA VAL A 56 9.75 -12.12 3.84
C VAL A 56 9.19 -10.75 3.48
N PHE A 57 9.88 -9.98 2.63
CA PHE A 57 9.38 -8.69 2.14
C PHE A 57 8.04 -8.82 1.42
N MET A 58 7.89 -9.85 0.58
CA MET A 58 6.66 -10.10 -0.15
C MET A 58 5.51 -10.52 0.77
N SER A 59 5.79 -11.28 1.84
CA SER A 59 4.79 -11.61 2.87
C SER A 59 4.38 -10.38 3.71
N LEU A 60 5.32 -9.51 4.05
CA LEU A 60 5.05 -8.27 4.81
C LEU A 60 4.31 -7.20 4.00
N HIS A 61 4.40 -7.24 2.67
CA HIS A 61 3.73 -6.31 1.77
C HIS A 61 2.24 -6.16 2.10
N GLY A 62 1.52 -7.27 2.30
CA GLY A 62 0.08 -7.24 2.62
C GLY A 62 -0.24 -6.49 3.91
N ILE A 63 0.59 -6.64 4.94
CA ILE A 63 0.45 -5.91 6.21
C ILE A 63 0.72 -4.43 5.98
N ALA A 64 1.76 -4.09 5.22
CA ALA A 64 2.06 -2.70 4.86
C ALA A 64 0.89 -2.04 4.08
N CYS A 65 0.23 -2.79 3.17
CA CYS A 65 -1.00 -2.34 2.48
C CYS A 65 -2.09 -1.91 3.45
N THR A 66 -2.40 -2.77 4.42
CA THR A 66 -3.46 -2.50 5.38
C THR A 66 -3.10 -1.32 6.28
N VAL A 67 -1.84 -1.22 6.72
CA VAL A 67 -1.37 -0.10 7.54
C VAL A 67 -1.48 1.23 6.78
N VAL A 68 -0.97 1.30 5.54
CA VAL A 68 -1.06 2.50 4.71
C VAL A 68 -2.52 2.88 4.44
N MET A 69 -3.38 1.90 4.16
CA MET A 69 -4.82 2.12 3.99
C MET A 69 -5.43 2.81 5.22
N ILE A 70 -5.14 2.29 6.43
CA ILE A 70 -5.67 2.84 7.67
C ILE A 70 -5.17 4.27 7.90
N LEU A 71 -3.90 4.55 7.62
CA LEU A 71 -3.27 5.85 7.87
C LEU A 71 -3.73 6.95 6.89
N VAL A 72 -3.82 6.63 5.61
CA VAL A 72 -4.12 7.58 4.52
C VAL A 72 -5.62 7.90 4.48
N HIS A 73 -6.48 6.93 4.76
CA HIS A 73 -7.93 7.14 4.69
C HIS A 73 -8.51 7.62 6.02
N LYS A 74 -8.90 8.90 6.08
CA LYS A 74 -9.50 9.55 7.25
C LYS A 74 -10.61 8.75 7.98
N PRO A 75 -11.58 8.09 7.31
CA PRO A 75 -12.60 7.32 8.02
C PRO A 75 -12.02 6.09 8.73
N TYR A 76 -11.10 5.37 8.08
CA TYR A 76 -10.42 4.22 8.68
C TYR A 76 -9.54 4.65 9.85
N ARG A 77 -8.78 5.73 9.68
CA ARG A 77 -7.96 6.28 10.76
C ARG A 77 -8.78 6.64 11.99
N LYS A 78 -9.92 7.32 11.79
CA LYS A 78 -10.82 7.69 12.89
C LYS A 78 -11.41 6.47 13.58
N PHE A 79 -11.83 5.46 12.82
CA PHE A 79 -12.43 4.26 13.38
C PHE A 79 -11.41 3.39 14.13
N CYS A 80 -10.24 3.14 13.53
CA CYS A 80 -9.21 2.30 14.15
C CYS A 80 -8.58 2.99 15.37
N PHE A 81 -8.35 4.31 15.32
CA PHE A 81 -7.74 5.04 16.43
C PHE A 81 -8.73 5.62 17.45
N SER A 82 -10.05 5.60 17.20
CA SER A 82 -11.02 5.96 18.25
C SER A 82 -10.93 5.00 19.44
N TRP A 83 -10.58 3.74 19.20
CA TRP A 83 -10.38 2.73 20.24
C TRP A 83 -9.13 2.97 21.09
N PHE A 84 -8.08 3.56 20.50
CA PHE A 84 -6.84 3.89 21.21
C PHE A 84 -6.91 5.25 21.93
N GLY A 85 -7.89 6.09 21.57
CA GLY A 85 -8.11 7.42 22.13
C GLY A 85 -9.36 7.54 23.00
N ALA A 86 -9.95 6.43 23.48
CA ALA A 86 -11.05 6.46 24.43
C ALA A 86 -10.55 6.90 25.82
N LYS A 87 -10.34 8.21 25.95
CA LYS A 87 -10.58 9.01 27.16
C LYS A 87 -11.52 10.14 26.76
#